data_AF-A0A484YSD6-F1
#
_entry.id   AF-A0A484YSD6-F1
#
_cell.length_a   1.000
_cell.length_b   1.000
_cell.length_c   1.000
_cell.angle_alpha   90.00
_cell.angle_beta   90.00
_cell.angle_gamma   90.00
#
_symmetry.space_group_name_H-M   'P 1'
#
loop_
_entity.id
_entity.type
_entity.pdbx_description
1 polymer ?
#
loop_
_entity_poly.entity_id
_entity_poly.type
_entity_poly.pdbx_seq_one_letter_code
_entity_poly.pdbx_strand_id
1 'polypeptide(L)'
;MQTRLTEEMRQNARALEADSILRACVHCGFCTATCPTYQLLGDELDGPRGRIYLIKQVLEGNEVTLKTQEHLDRCLTCRNCETTCPSGVRYHNLLDIGRDIVEQKVKRPLPERMLREGLRQVVPRPAVFRALTQVGLVLRPFLPEQVRAKLPAETVKAKPRPPLRHKRRVLMLEGCAQPTLSPNTNAGQLRECWIVWGSASCQLTKQAVVARWTIILMRKRKG
;
A
#
# COMPACT_ATOMS: atom_id res chain seq x y z
N MET A 1 25.20 0.34 11.76
CA MET A 1 25.41 -1.09 11.41
C MET A 1 26.40 -1.22 10.24
N GLN A 2 27.26 -2.24 10.19
CA GLN A 2 28.11 -2.50 9.02
C GLN A 2 27.43 -3.48 8.05
N THR A 3 27.61 -3.26 6.75
CA THR A 3 26.97 -4.00 5.65
C THR A 3 28.01 -4.30 4.57
N ARG A 4 28.02 -5.54 4.08
CA ARG A 4 28.93 -6.00 3.01
C ARG A 4 28.17 -6.23 1.70
N LEU A 5 27.96 -5.18 0.92
CA LEU A 5 27.29 -5.28 -0.37
C LEU A 5 28.04 -6.22 -1.32
N THR A 6 27.30 -7.06 -2.04
CA THR A 6 27.82 -7.85 -3.16
C THR A 6 28.25 -6.94 -4.31
N GLU A 7 29.13 -7.43 -5.19
CA GLU A 7 29.61 -6.65 -6.34
C GLU A 7 28.47 -6.17 -7.25
N GLU A 8 27.45 -7.00 -7.47
CA GLU A 8 26.24 -6.64 -8.21
C GLU A 8 25.49 -5.48 -7.55
N MET A 9 25.31 -5.52 -6.22
CA MET A 9 24.57 -4.50 -5.49
C MET A 9 25.34 -3.18 -5.39
N ARG A 10 26.67 -3.19 -5.41
CA ARG A 10 27.48 -1.96 -5.41
C ARG A 10 27.24 -1.08 -6.63
N GLN A 11 26.83 -1.66 -7.75
CA GLN A 11 26.52 -0.93 -8.98
C GLN A 11 25.09 -0.35 -8.97
N ASN A 12 24.25 -0.73 -8.02
CA ASN A 12 22.85 -0.31 -7.94
C ASN A 12 22.68 0.88 -6.99
N ALA A 13 22.25 2.04 -7.53
CA ALA A 13 22.00 3.25 -6.76
C ALA A 13 21.02 3.06 -5.59
N ARG A 14 19.99 2.21 -5.75
CA ARG A 14 19.05 1.91 -4.67
C ARG A 14 19.69 1.06 -3.57
N ALA A 15 20.57 0.13 -3.90
CA ALA A 15 21.28 -0.66 -2.89
C ALA A 15 22.26 0.22 -2.08
N LEU A 16 22.90 1.20 -2.72
CA LEU A 16 23.72 2.20 -2.02
C LEU A 16 22.89 3.09 -1.09
N GLU A 17 21.68 3.49 -1.51
CA GLU A 17 20.76 4.20 -0.61
C GLU A 17 20.37 3.33 0.58
N ALA A 18 20.03 2.06 0.36
CA ALA A 18 19.73 1.13 1.44
C ALA A 18 20.91 0.97 2.42
N ASP A 19 22.14 0.86 1.91
CA ASP A 19 23.37 0.82 2.73
C ASP A 19 23.49 2.04 3.65
N SER A 20 23.24 3.24 3.12
CA SER A 20 23.27 4.47 3.91
C SER A 20 22.23 4.47 5.04
N ILE A 21 21.02 3.96 4.78
CA ILE A 21 19.94 3.86 5.77
C ILE A 21 20.29 2.81 6.83
N LEU A 22 20.88 1.67 6.43
CA LEU A 22 21.31 0.62 7.35
C LEU A 22 22.42 1.09 8.29
N ARG A 23 23.35 1.91 7.79
CA ARG A 23 24.43 2.48 8.60
C ARG A 23 23.90 3.36 9.74
N ALA A 24 22.81 4.09 9.53
CA ALA A 24 22.16 4.91 10.56
C ALA A 24 21.53 4.08 11.70
N CYS A 25 21.22 2.80 11.48
CA CYS A 25 20.66 1.95 12.52
C CYS A 25 21.70 1.61 13.61
N VAL A 26 21.35 1.92 14.86
CA VAL A 26 22.15 1.62 16.07
C VAL A 26 21.63 0.42 16.88
N HIS A 27 20.62 -0.29 16.38
CA HIS A 27 20.03 -1.48 17.04
C HIS A 27 19.44 -1.26 18.44
N CYS A 28 18.92 -0.06 18.72
CA CYS A 28 18.31 0.29 20.01
C CYS A 28 16.97 -0.42 20.30
N GLY A 29 16.24 -0.87 19.28
CA GLY A 29 14.99 -1.64 19.45
C GLY A 29 13.71 -0.83 19.72
N PHE A 30 13.77 0.51 19.84
CA PHE A 30 12.57 1.34 20.07
C PHE A 30 11.48 1.17 19.00
N CYS A 31 11.87 0.93 17.75
CA CYS A 31 10.93 0.70 16.67
C CYS A 31 10.12 -0.60 16.85
N THR A 32 10.69 -1.62 17.49
CA THR A 32 10.02 -2.90 17.73
C THR A 32 8.87 -2.73 18.71
N ALA A 33 9.07 -1.93 19.78
CA ALA A 33 8.04 -1.66 20.78
C ALA A 33 6.79 -0.97 20.22
N THR A 34 6.90 -0.21 19.12
CA THR A 34 5.78 0.53 18.52
C THR A 34 5.21 -0.12 17.25
N CYS A 35 5.76 -1.27 16.84
CA CYS A 35 5.29 -1.97 15.65
C CYS A 35 4.03 -2.81 15.96
N PRO A 36 2.87 -2.54 15.33
CA PRO A 36 1.65 -3.29 15.62
C PRO A 36 1.75 -4.76 15.19
N THR A 37 2.47 -5.05 14.09
CA THR A 37 2.65 -6.45 13.65
C THR A 37 3.46 -7.26 14.67
N TYR A 38 4.52 -6.68 15.23
CA TYR A 38 5.31 -7.33 16.28
C TYR A 38 4.48 -7.52 17.56
N GLN A 39 3.73 -6.49 17.99
CA GLN A 39 2.89 -6.59 19.18
C GLN A 39 1.82 -7.69 19.06
N LEU A 40 1.30 -7.93 17.86
CA LEU A 40 0.29 -8.97 17.62
C LEU A 40 0.89 -10.37 17.47
N LEU A 41 2.01 -10.52 16.77
CA LEU A 41 2.58 -11.82 16.42
C LEU A 41 3.68 -12.28 17.38
N GLY A 42 4.37 -11.37 18.07
CA GLY A 42 5.53 -11.66 18.92
C GLY A 42 6.78 -12.12 18.17
N ASP A 43 6.73 -12.22 16.85
CA ASP A 43 7.85 -12.67 16.01
C ASP A 43 8.79 -11.50 15.68
N GLU A 44 10.04 -11.58 16.13
CA GLU A 44 11.06 -10.56 15.88
C GLU A 44 11.32 -10.34 14.38
N LEU A 45 11.18 -11.38 13.55
CA LEU A 45 11.32 -11.27 12.09
C LEU A 45 10.20 -10.43 11.46
N ASP A 46 9.03 -10.35 12.10
CA ASP A 46 7.92 -9.46 11.72
C ASP A 46 8.00 -8.07 12.37
N GLY A 47 9.00 -7.85 13.24
CA GLY A 47 9.37 -6.55 13.75
C GLY A 47 10.17 -5.71 12.74
N PRO A 48 10.19 -4.37 12.87
CA PRO A 48 10.99 -3.51 12.02
C PRO A 48 12.48 -3.81 12.14
N ARG A 49 12.97 -4.18 13.33
CA ARG A 49 14.37 -4.59 13.54
C ARG A 49 14.68 -5.89 12.80
N GLY A 50 13.90 -6.95 12.96
CA GLY A 50 14.12 -8.20 12.24
C GLY A 50 14.07 -8.01 10.72
N ARG A 51 13.13 -7.22 10.21
CA ARG A 51 13.06 -6.88 8.77
C ARG A 51 14.28 -6.11 8.28
N ILE A 52 14.83 -5.18 9.07
CA ILE A 52 16.09 -4.50 8.75
C ILE A 52 17.22 -5.52 8.58
N TYR A 53 17.30 -6.52 9.46
CA TYR A 53 18.28 -7.61 9.33
C TYR A 53 18.05 -8.47 8.09
N LEU A 54 16.79 -8.84 7.78
CA LEU A 54 16.47 -9.59 6.57
C LEU A 54 16.89 -8.83 5.31
N ILE A 55 16.62 -7.52 5.25
CA ILE A 55 17.00 -6.68 4.11
C ILE A 55 18.53 -6.57 3.99
N LYS A 56 19.24 -6.41 5.12
CA LYS A 56 20.70 -6.48 5.12
C LYS A 56 21.18 -7.80 4.53
N GLN A 57 20.64 -8.93 5.00
CA GLN A 57 21.05 -10.25 4.52
C GLN A 57 20.83 -10.40 3.01
N VAL A 58 19.70 -9.91 2.49
CA VAL A 58 19.40 -9.87 1.05
C VAL A 58 20.44 -9.06 0.26
N LEU A 59 20.86 -7.90 0.79
CA LEU A 59 21.87 -7.04 0.17
C LEU A 59 23.29 -7.61 0.23
N GLU A 60 23.58 -8.41 1.25
CA GLU A 60 24.85 -9.13 1.42
C GLU A 60 24.92 -10.42 0.59
N GLY A 61 23.86 -10.74 -0.18
CA GLY A 61 23.84 -11.90 -1.08
C GLY A 61 23.41 -13.20 -0.42
N ASN A 62 22.85 -13.17 0.78
CA ASN A 62 22.29 -14.36 1.41
C ASN A 62 21.06 -14.87 0.64
N GLU A 63 20.74 -16.15 0.86
CA GLU A 63 19.59 -16.79 0.25
C GLU A 63 18.29 -16.04 0.58
N VAL A 64 17.49 -15.80 -0.46
CA VAL A 64 16.19 -15.15 -0.35
C VAL A 64 15.11 -16.19 -0.53
N THR A 65 14.29 -16.39 0.49
CA THR A 65 13.26 -17.44 0.51
C THR A 65 11.85 -16.84 0.51
N LEU A 66 10.83 -17.69 0.31
CA LEU A 66 9.43 -17.30 0.49
C LEU A 66 9.14 -16.77 1.90
N LYS A 67 9.83 -17.26 2.94
CA LYS A 67 9.70 -16.74 4.31
C LYS A 67 10.24 -15.32 4.42
N THR A 68 11.37 -15.03 3.78
CA THR A 68 11.92 -13.66 3.71
C THR A 68 10.89 -12.70 3.10
N GLN A 69 10.27 -13.11 1.99
CA GLN A 69 9.21 -12.34 1.34
C GLN A 69 8.00 -12.14 2.26
N GLU A 70 7.53 -13.21 2.92
CA GLU A 70 6.38 -13.16 3.81
C GLU A 70 6.58 -12.17 4.96
N HIS A 71 7.72 -12.21 5.64
CA HIS A 71 8.02 -11.29 6.73
C HIS A 71 8.01 -9.83 6.25
N LEU A 72 8.57 -9.54 5.07
CA LEU A 72 8.52 -8.17 4.50
C LEU A 72 7.10 -7.78 4.09
N ASP A 73 6.31 -8.69 3.52
CA ASP A 73 4.94 -8.43 3.06
C ASP A 73 3.96 -8.18 4.22
N ARG A 74 4.20 -8.78 5.39
CA ARG A 74 3.42 -8.53 6.63
C ARG A 74 3.58 -7.10 7.18
N CYS A 75 4.52 -6.30 6.66
CA CYS A 75 4.63 -4.91 7.07
C CYS A 75 3.46 -4.07 6.52
N LEU A 76 2.70 -3.46 7.43
CA LEU A 76 1.57 -2.58 7.09
C LEU A 76 1.97 -1.24 6.47
N THR A 77 3.27 -0.91 6.40
CA THR A 77 3.77 0.39 5.92
C THR A 77 3.17 1.59 6.68
N CYS A 78 2.86 1.42 7.97
CA CYS A 78 2.26 2.45 8.83
C CYS A 78 3.25 3.54 9.30
N ARG A 79 4.56 3.32 9.14
CA ARG A 79 5.66 4.27 9.46
C ARG A 79 5.81 4.69 10.92
N ASN A 80 5.11 4.05 11.86
CA ASN A 80 5.26 4.32 13.30
C ASN A 80 6.69 4.05 13.83
N CYS A 81 7.40 3.13 13.17
CA CYS A 81 8.80 2.84 13.45
C CYS A 81 9.75 4.01 13.13
N GLU A 82 9.44 4.84 12.14
CA GLU A 82 10.27 5.98 11.76
C GLU A 82 10.13 7.13 12.75
N THR A 83 8.89 7.44 13.13
CA THR A 83 8.58 8.54 14.07
C THR A 83 9.17 8.31 15.46
N THR A 84 9.30 7.04 15.87
CA THR A 84 9.88 6.67 17.17
C THR A 84 11.41 6.51 17.11
N CYS A 85 12.02 6.47 15.92
CA CYS A 85 13.43 6.15 15.80
C CYS A 85 14.32 7.33 16.23
N PRO A 86 15.14 7.22 17.28
CA PRO A 86 16.03 8.30 17.69
C PRO A 86 17.15 8.55 16.66
N SER A 87 17.48 7.55 15.86
CA SER A 87 18.51 7.64 14.82
C SER A 87 17.98 8.09 13.46
N GLY A 88 16.68 8.36 13.33
CA GLY A 88 16.08 8.84 12.08
C GLY A 88 16.16 7.86 10.90
N VAL A 89 16.13 6.55 11.17
CA VAL A 89 16.18 5.52 10.12
C VAL A 89 14.94 5.65 9.21
N ARG A 90 15.18 5.89 7.91
CA ARG A 90 14.15 5.95 6.85
C ARG A 90 13.68 4.54 6.46
N TYR A 91 13.05 3.86 7.41
CA TYR A 91 12.63 2.47 7.32
C TYR A 91 11.75 2.16 6.10
N HIS A 92 10.82 3.04 5.75
CA HIS A 92 9.90 2.84 4.62
C HIS A 92 10.67 2.74 3.30
N ASN A 93 11.63 3.64 3.06
CA ASN A 93 12.48 3.59 1.87
C ASN A 93 13.29 2.29 1.84
N LEU A 94 13.88 1.89 2.98
CA LEU A 94 14.62 0.64 3.08
C LEU A 94 13.74 -0.58 2.79
N LEU A 95 12.52 -0.60 3.31
CA LEU A 95 11.54 -1.67 3.08
C LEU A 95 11.14 -1.75 1.61
N ASP A 96 10.89 -0.62 0.95
CA ASP A 96 10.51 -0.59 -0.46
C ASP A 96 11.63 -1.14 -1.34
N ILE A 97 12.88 -0.74 -1.08
CA ILE A 97 14.06 -1.27 -1.78
C ILE A 97 14.19 -2.78 -1.52
N GLY A 98 14.03 -3.21 -0.28
CA GLY A 98 14.06 -4.63 0.10
C GLY A 98 13.01 -5.46 -0.62
N ARG A 99 11.75 -4.99 -0.64
CA ARG A 99 10.64 -5.65 -1.35
C ARG A 99 10.91 -5.76 -2.84
N ASP A 100 11.41 -4.70 -3.47
CA ASP A 100 11.73 -4.70 -4.90
C ASP A 100 12.80 -5.76 -5.25
N ILE A 101 13.85 -5.89 -4.44
CA ILE A 101 14.92 -6.88 -4.64
C ILE A 101 14.40 -8.30 -4.39
N VAL A 102 13.64 -8.50 -3.31
CA VAL A 102 13.08 -9.82 -2.95
C VAL A 102 12.08 -10.31 -4.00
N GLU A 103 11.23 -9.42 -4.53
CA GLU A 103 10.26 -9.74 -5.58
C GLU A 103 10.94 -10.21 -6.88
N GLN A 104 12.15 -9.73 -7.18
CA GLN A 104 12.91 -10.16 -8.36
C GLN A 104 13.56 -11.54 -8.16
N LYS A 105 13.96 -11.87 -6.93
CA LYS A 105 14.67 -13.12 -6.60
C LYS A 105 13.71 -14.28 -6.29
N VAL A 106 12.54 -13.99 -5.74
CA VAL A 106 11.57 -15.02 -5.31
C VAL A 106 10.34 -15.03 -6.21
N LYS A 107 10.10 -16.17 -6.86
CA LYS A 107 8.87 -16.38 -7.64
C LYS A 107 7.71 -16.74 -6.72
N ARG A 108 6.74 -15.83 -6.61
CA ARG A 108 5.47 -16.11 -5.92
C ARG A 108 4.72 -17.27 -6.58
N PRO A 109 3.96 -18.07 -5.81
CA PRO A 109 3.06 -19.09 -6.35
C PRO A 109 2.11 -18.53 -7.42
N LEU A 110 1.77 -19.34 -8.43
CA LEU A 110 0.87 -18.94 -9.51
C LEU A 110 -0.46 -18.36 -9.02
N PRO A 111 -1.15 -18.94 -8.00
CA PRO A 111 -2.42 -18.39 -7.52
C PRO A 111 -2.30 -16.96 -7.00
N GLU A 112 -1.23 -16.64 -6.27
CA GLU A 112 -0.99 -15.29 -5.74
C GLU A 112 -0.71 -14.29 -6.86
N ARG A 113 0.06 -14.69 -7.86
CA ARG A 113 0.36 -13.85 -9.02
C ARG A 113 -0.91 -13.52 -9.81
N MET A 114 -1.74 -14.53 -10.05
CA MET A 114 -3.03 -14.36 -10.73
C MET A 114 -3.97 -13.47 -9.93
N LEU A 115 -4.06 -13.67 -8.61
CA LEU A 115 -4.88 -12.83 -7.74
C LEU A 115 -4.42 -11.37 -7.76
N ARG A 116 -3.11 -11.14 -7.60
CA ARG A 116 -2.54 -9.78 -7.58
C ARG A 116 -2.75 -9.05 -8.90
N GLU A 117 -2.54 -9.74 -10.03
CA GLU A 117 -2.78 -9.17 -11.35
C GLU A 117 -4.28 -8.93 -11.59
N GLY A 118 -5.14 -9.86 -11.20
CA GLY A 118 -6.59 -9.69 -11.23
C GLY A 118 -7.03 -8.46 -10.45
N LEU A 119 -6.52 -8.27 -9.22
CA LEU A 119 -6.82 -7.09 -8.41
C LEU A 119 -6.32 -5.80 -9.08
N ARG A 120 -5.12 -5.78 -9.67
CA ARG A 120 -4.58 -4.63 -10.39
C ARG A 120 -5.40 -4.25 -11.63
N GLN A 121 -6.00 -5.23 -12.31
CA GLN A 121 -6.83 -4.98 -13.47
C GLN A 121 -8.27 -4.59 -13.07
N VAL A 122 -8.81 -5.18 -12.02
CA VAL A 122 -10.22 -5.00 -11.64
C VAL A 122 -10.42 -3.79 -10.73
N VAL A 123 -9.65 -3.65 -9.65
CA VAL A 123 -9.89 -2.64 -8.61
C VAL A 123 -9.84 -1.21 -9.17
N PRO A 124 -8.87 -0.82 -10.02
CA PRO A 124 -8.82 0.53 -10.61
C PRO A 124 -9.92 0.82 -11.63
N ARG A 125 -10.68 -0.19 -12.08
CA ARG A 125 -11.78 -0.05 -13.05
C ARG A 125 -13.13 -0.09 -12.33
N PRO A 126 -13.67 1.06 -11.89
CA PRO A 126 -14.82 1.10 -10.97
C PRO A 126 -16.09 0.44 -11.54
N ALA A 127 -16.31 0.51 -12.86
CA ALA A 127 -17.45 -0.15 -13.50
C ALA A 127 -17.36 -1.67 -13.42
N VAL A 128 -16.17 -2.23 -13.70
CA VAL A 128 -15.90 -3.68 -13.62
C VAL A 128 -15.96 -4.14 -12.18
N PHE A 129 -15.30 -3.42 -11.27
CA PHE A 129 -15.34 -3.74 -9.84
C PHE A 129 -16.78 -3.75 -9.31
N ARG A 130 -17.59 -2.74 -9.66
CA ARG A 130 -19.01 -2.67 -9.29
C ARG A 130 -19.81 -3.86 -9.83
N ALA A 131 -19.68 -4.18 -11.11
CA ALA A 131 -20.38 -5.32 -11.71
C ALA A 131 -20.03 -6.63 -10.98
N LEU A 132 -18.75 -6.88 -10.75
CA LEU A 132 -18.28 -8.09 -10.05
C LEU A 132 -18.75 -8.13 -8.59
N THR A 133 -18.76 -7.01 -7.87
CA THR A 133 -19.30 -6.98 -6.51
C THR A 133 -20.81 -7.26 -6.51
N GLN A 134 -21.59 -6.74 -7.46
CA GLN A 134 -23.03 -7.04 -7.55
C GLN A 134 -23.29 -8.51 -7.85
N VAL A 135 -22.55 -9.10 -8.79
CA VAL A 135 -22.61 -10.55 -9.06
C VAL A 135 -22.25 -11.34 -7.79
N GLY A 136 -21.18 -10.94 -7.09
CA GLY A 136 -20.76 -11.57 -5.84
C GLY A 136 -21.81 -11.47 -4.73
N LEU A 137 -22.59 -10.39 -4.68
CA LEU A 137 -23.68 -10.23 -3.71
C LEU A 137 -24.89 -11.12 -4.04
N VAL A 138 -25.23 -11.28 -5.32
CA VAL A 138 -26.28 -12.23 -5.75
C VAL A 138 -25.86 -13.66 -5.47
N LEU A 139 -24.59 -14.00 -5.72
CA LEU A 139 -24.03 -15.34 -5.49
C LEU A 139 -23.55 -15.57 -4.04
N ARG A 140 -23.74 -14.60 -3.14
CA ARG A 140 -23.28 -14.63 -1.74
C ARG A 140 -23.53 -15.95 -0.99
N PRO A 141 -24.72 -16.61 -1.09
CA PRO A 141 -24.94 -17.89 -0.39
C PRO A 141 -24.06 -19.03 -0.89
N PHE A 142 -23.62 -18.99 -2.15
CA PHE A 142 -22.77 -20.01 -2.75
C PHE A 142 -21.27 -19.72 -2.61
N LEU A 143 -20.89 -18.53 -2.12
CA LEU A 143 -19.50 -18.15 -1.96
C LEU A 143 -18.88 -18.75 -0.67
N PRO A 144 -17.59 -19.13 -0.70
CA PRO A 144 -16.87 -19.55 0.49
C PRO A 144 -16.76 -18.40 1.50
N GLU A 145 -16.67 -18.73 2.79
CA GLU A 145 -16.66 -17.78 3.90
C GLU A 145 -15.61 -16.67 3.73
N GLN A 146 -14.41 -17.04 3.28
CA GLN A 146 -13.28 -16.12 3.05
C GLN A 146 -13.59 -15.00 2.04
N VAL A 147 -14.45 -15.27 1.05
CA VAL A 147 -14.86 -14.28 0.04
C VAL A 147 -16.12 -13.55 0.52
N ARG A 148 -17.07 -14.29 1.12
CA ARG A 148 -18.30 -13.74 1.69
C ARG A 148 -18.01 -12.66 2.74
N ALA A 149 -17.01 -12.86 3.58
CA ALA A 149 -16.56 -11.91 4.61
C ALA A 149 -15.98 -10.61 4.02
N LYS A 150 -15.52 -10.62 2.76
CA LYS A 150 -14.98 -9.44 2.06
C LYS A 150 -16.05 -8.64 1.32
N LEU A 151 -17.26 -9.17 1.19
CA LEU A 151 -18.39 -8.49 0.55
C LEU A 151 -19.21 -7.71 1.58
N PRO A 152 -19.73 -6.52 1.22
CA PRO A 152 -20.54 -5.74 2.15
C PRO A 152 -21.74 -6.55 2.60
N ALA A 153 -22.00 -6.57 3.91
CA ALA A 153 -23.15 -7.26 4.48
C ALA A 153 -24.47 -6.66 3.99
N GLU A 154 -24.50 -5.34 3.81
CA GLU A 154 -25.65 -4.60 3.31
C GLU A 154 -25.27 -3.66 2.18
N THR A 155 -26.12 -3.59 1.15
CA THR A 155 -25.99 -2.61 0.07
C THR A 155 -26.74 -1.34 0.43
N VAL A 156 -26.04 -0.37 1.02
CA VAL A 156 -26.65 0.91 1.36
C VAL A 156 -26.68 1.81 0.11
N LYS A 157 -27.84 2.39 -0.20
CA LYS A 157 -27.95 3.42 -1.26
C LYS A 157 -27.09 4.63 -0.89
N ALA A 158 -26.38 5.16 -1.89
CA ALA A 158 -25.61 6.39 -1.74
C ALA A 158 -26.55 7.56 -1.43
N LYS A 159 -26.31 8.25 -0.32
CA LYS A 159 -27.01 9.50 0.01
C LYS A 159 -26.70 10.57 -1.05
N PRO A 160 -27.65 11.48 -1.34
CA PRO A 160 -27.40 12.58 -2.26
C PRO A 160 -26.23 13.43 -1.76
N ARG A 161 -25.44 13.91 -2.71
CA ARG A 161 -24.31 14.79 -2.44
C ARG A 161 -24.83 16.18 -2.06
N PRO A 162 -24.19 16.86 -1.10
CA PRO A 162 -24.55 18.24 -0.80
C PRO A 162 -24.28 19.12 -2.05
N PRO A 163 -25.13 20.13 -2.31
CA PRO A 163 -24.88 21.09 -3.38
C PRO A 163 -23.62 21.90 -3.11
N LEU A 164 -22.96 22.37 -4.18
CA LEU A 164 -21.84 23.31 -4.07
C LEU A 164 -22.39 24.65 -3.54
N ARG A 165 -21.87 25.13 -2.41
CA ARG A 165 -22.37 26.33 -1.72
C ARG A 165 -21.38 27.50 -1.71
N HIS A 166 -20.13 27.25 -2.06
CA HIS A 166 -19.01 28.15 -1.85
C HIS A 166 -18.10 28.25 -3.08
N LYS A 167 -17.42 29.39 -3.24
CA LYS A 167 -16.49 29.64 -4.34
C LYS A 167 -15.18 28.86 -4.23
N ARG A 168 -14.68 28.62 -3.01
CA ARG A 168 -13.45 27.83 -2.80
C ARG A 168 -13.73 26.37 -3.09
N ARG A 169 -12.78 25.68 -3.74
CA ARG A 169 -12.95 24.29 -4.15
C ARG A 169 -11.88 23.39 -3.56
N VAL A 170 -12.29 22.23 -3.05
CA VAL A 170 -11.40 21.17 -2.58
C VAL A 170 -11.60 19.93 -3.44
N LEU A 171 -10.51 19.33 -3.89
CA LEU A 171 -10.55 18.07 -4.63
C LEU A 171 -10.58 16.90 -3.65
N MET A 172 -11.54 16.00 -3.83
CA MET A 172 -11.66 14.79 -3.00
C MET A 172 -11.42 13.53 -3.83
N LEU A 173 -10.55 12.66 -3.32
CA LEU A 173 -10.25 11.36 -3.93
C LEU A 173 -11.31 10.35 -3.49
N GLU A 174 -12.11 9.83 -4.42
CA GLU A 174 -13.23 8.93 -4.09
C GLU A 174 -12.81 7.49 -3.79
N GLY A 175 -11.57 7.13 -4.12
CA GLY A 175 -11.09 5.75 -4.14
C GLY A 175 -11.67 4.94 -5.30
N CYS A 176 -11.01 3.82 -5.64
CA CYS A 176 -11.46 2.96 -6.76
C CYS A 176 -12.52 1.93 -6.32
N ALA A 177 -12.42 1.41 -5.09
CA ALA A 177 -13.34 0.42 -4.52
C ALA A 177 -14.37 1.01 -3.55
N GLN A 178 -14.00 2.07 -2.83
CA GLN A 178 -14.82 2.73 -1.80
C GLN A 178 -16.22 3.15 -2.27
N PRO A 179 -16.43 3.72 -3.47
CA PRO A 179 -17.76 4.10 -3.92
C PRO A 179 -18.73 2.92 -4.08
N THR A 180 -18.19 1.71 -4.27
CA THR A 180 -18.96 0.48 -4.42
C THR A 180 -19.19 -0.21 -3.07
N LEU A 181 -18.17 -0.26 -2.21
CA LEU A 181 -18.25 -0.97 -0.92
C LEU A 181 -18.87 -0.13 0.20
N SER A 182 -18.59 1.17 0.22
CA SER A 182 -19.00 2.11 1.27
C SER A 182 -19.38 3.47 0.68
N PRO A 183 -20.45 3.54 -0.14
CA PRO A 183 -20.83 4.75 -0.89
C PRO A 183 -21.06 5.98 0.00
N ASN A 184 -21.49 5.77 1.25
CA ASN A 184 -21.79 6.86 2.17
C ASN A 184 -20.57 7.46 2.87
N THR A 185 -19.39 6.83 2.80
CA THR A 185 -18.15 7.43 3.33
C THR A 185 -17.80 8.72 2.57
N ASN A 186 -17.89 8.69 1.22
CA ASN A 186 -17.69 9.90 0.41
C ASN A 186 -18.77 10.96 0.70
N ALA A 187 -20.03 10.54 0.84
CA ALA A 187 -21.12 11.47 1.14
C ALA A 187 -20.99 12.09 2.55
N GLY A 188 -20.44 11.36 3.52
CA GLY A 188 -20.13 11.84 4.88
C GLY A 188 -18.98 12.84 4.87
N GLN A 189 -17.85 12.47 4.24
CA GLN A 189 -16.69 13.36 4.09
C GLN A 189 -17.06 14.70 3.41
N LEU A 190 -17.93 14.69 2.40
CA LEU A 190 -18.39 15.93 1.77
C LEU A 190 -19.22 16.82 2.70
N ARG A 191 -19.94 16.24 3.67
CA ARG A 191 -20.70 17.00 4.69
C ARG A 191 -19.76 17.57 5.76
N GLU A 192 -18.79 16.78 6.21
CA GLU A 192 -17.81 17.18 7.22
C GLU A 192 -16.77 18.17 6.67
N CYS A 193 -16.46 18.11 5.37
CA CYS A 193 -15.61 19.09 4.67
C CYS A 193 -16.09 20.53 4.93
N TRP A 194 -17.41 20.74 5.02
CA TRP A 194 -17.97 22.05 5.36
C TRP A 194 -17.63 22.49 6.80
N ILE A 195 -17.69 21.56 7.76
CA ILE A 195 -17.44 21.84 9.19
C ILE A 195 -15.99 22.29 9.40
N VAL A 196 -15.04 21.61 8.75
CA VAL A 196 -13.61 21.86 8.97
C VAL A 196 -13.09 23.06 8.16
N TRP A 197 -13.60 23.29 6.95
CA TRP A 197 -13.08 24.32 6.04
C TRP A 197 -13.90 25.60 5.95
N GLY A 198 -15.01 25.70 6.69
CA GLY A 198 -15.80 26.91 6.97
C GLY A 198 -16.47 27.62 5.77
N SER A 199 -15.94 27.48 4.56
CA SER A 199 -16.33 28.23 3.35
C SER A 199 -15.79 27.61 2.04
N ALA A 200 -15.49 26.31 2.02
CA ALA A 200 -15.07 25.58 0.82
C ALA A 200 -16.12 24.56 0.36
N SER A 201 -16.29 24.44 -0.95
CA SER A 201 -17.08 23.40 -1.61
C SER A 201 -16.18 22.30 -2.11
N CYS A 202 -16.32 21.10 -1.56
CA CYS A 202 -15.60 19.94 -2.08
C CYS A 202 -16.20 19.53 -3.44
N GLN A 203 -15.40 19.57 -4.51
CA GLN A 203 -15.76 19.14 -5.88
C GLN A 203 -15.00 17.86 -6.23
N LEU A 204 -15.71 16.93 -6.86
CA LEU A 204 -15.18 15.60 -7.17
C LEU A 204 -14.49 15.57 -8.52
N THR A 205 -13.38 14.84 -8.59
CA THR A 205 -12.81 14.40 -9.86
C THR A 205 -12.86 12.89 -9.91
N LYS A 206 -13.60 12.34 -10.89
CA LYS A 206 -13.38 10.96 -11.32
C LYS A 206 -11.91 10.87 -11.75
N GLN A 207 -11.12 10.01 -11.11
CA GLN A 207 -9.75 9.76 -11.52
C GLN A 207 -9.73 9.15 -12.93
N ALA A 208 -9.66 10.00 -13.95
CA ALA A 208 -9.13 9.68 -15.28
C ALA A 208 -7.63 10.03 -15.35
N VAL A 209 -6.91 9.96 -14.21
CA VAL A 209 -5.47 10.26 -14.16
C VAL A 209 -4.65 9.14 -14.80
N VAL A 210 -5.18 7.91 -14.87
CA VAL A 210 -4.49 6.79 -15.52
C VAL A 210 -4.41 6.98 -17.05
N ALA A 211 -5.47 7.47 -17.70
CA ALA A 211 -5.47 7.66 -19.16
C ALA A 211 -4.57 8.82 -19.62
N ARG A 212 -4.43 9.89 -18.81
CA ARG A 212 -3.58 11.04 -19.16
C ARG A 212 -2.08 10.76 -18.95
N TRP A 213 -1.74 9.89 -17.99
CA TRP A 213 -0.35 9.44 -17.79
C TRP A 213 0.14 8.52 -18.91
N THR A 214 -0.70 7.64 -19.46
CA THR A 214 -0.30 6.79 -20.61
C THR A 214 -0.01 7.62 -21.86
N ILE A 215 -0.78 8.69 -22.11
CA ILE A 215 -0.54 9.60 -23.25
C ILE A 215 0.72 10.45 -23.02
N ILE A 216 1.01 10.89 -21.79
CA ILE A 216 2.21 11.66 -21.47
C ILE A 216 3.48 10.77 -21.52
N LEU A 217 3.41 9.51 -21.06
CA LEU A 217 4.52 8.56 -21.17
C LEU A 217 4.78 8.09 -22.61
N MET A 218 3.74 7.90 -23.43
CA MET A 218 3.94 7.54 -24.84
C MET A 218 4.51 8.68 -25.68
N ARG A 219 4.27 9.94 -25.30
CA ARG A 219 4.85 11.11 -25.99
C ARG A 219 6.32 11.35 -25.64
N LYS A 220 6.80 10.85 -24.50
CA LYS A 220 8.21 10.95 -24.06
C LYS A 220 9.12 9.84 -24.61
N ARG A 221 8.57 8.86 -25.35
CA ARG A 221 9.32 7.73 -25.95
C ARG A 221 9.57 7.89 -27.46
N LYS A 222 9.13 9.00 -28.06
CA LYS A 222 9.26 9.33 -29.49
C LYS A 222 9.93 10.70 -29.73
N GLY A 223 10.71 11.19 -28.76
CA GLY A 223 11.54 12.38 -28.89
C GLY A 223 12.96 12.05 -28.48
#